data_AF-A0A173GXH8-F1
#
_entry.id   AF-A0A173GXH8-F1
#
_cell.length_a   1.000
_cell.length_b   1.000
_cell.length_c   1.000
_cell.angle_alpha   90.00
_cell.angle_beta   90.00
_cell.angle_gamma   90.00
#
_symmetry.space_group_name_H-M   'P 1'
#
loop_
_entity.id
_entity.type
_entity.pdbx_description
1 polymer ?
#
loop_
_entity_poly.entity_id
_entity_poly.type
_entity_poly.pdbx_seq_one_letter_code
_entity_poly.pdbx_strand_id
1 'polypeptide(L)'
;HLVDPSPWPIVASMGALSLTIGGVMFMHNYSGGGQLLMLGIITILYVMATWWRDIIREAAFEGQHTSVVQEGLRLGMILFIVSEVMFFFAFFWAFFTSSLTPVFNIGGVWPPVGIEVISPWGLPLLNTILLLSSGATVTWAHHAIVGGLKQEAQTSLYLTLTFAIYFTTFQFL
;
A
#
# COMPACT_ATOMS: atom_id res chain seq x y z
N HIS A 1 4.92 -18.21 -19.55
CA HIS A 1 6.23 -17.69 -19.11
C HIS A 1 6.89 -18.76 -18.26
N LEU A 2 8.04 -19.27 -18.69
CA LEU A 2 8.88 -20.13 -17.86
C LEU A 2 9.97 -19.23 -17.30
N VAL A 3 9.96 -19.01 -15.99
CA VAL A 3 10.86 -18.07 -15.32
C VAL A 3 12.17 -18.79 -14.99
N ASP A 4 13.29 -18.12 -15.24
CA ASP A 4 14.60 -18.63 -14.82
C ASP A 4 14.74 -18.64 -13.29
N PRO A 5 15.62 -19.50 -12.74
CA PRO A 5 15.84 -19.54 -11.30
C PRO A 5 16.28 -18.17 -10.75
N SER A 6 15.54 -17.68 -9.76
CA SER A 6 15.80 -16.39 -9.10
C SER A 6 16.07 -16.57 -7.61
N PRO A 7 17.05 -15.84 -7.03
CA PRO A 7 17.33 -15.90 -5.59
C PRO A 7 16.33 -15.08 -4.75
N TRP A 8 15.50 -14.24 -5.35
CA TRP A 8 14.65 -13.30 -4.59
C TRP A 8 13.65 -13.96 -3.63
N PRO A 9 12.99 -15.09 -3.95
CA PRO A 9 12.09 -15.76 -3.01
C PRO A 9 12.76 -16.17 -1.70
N ILE A 10 13.98 -16.73 -1.75
CA ILE A 10 14.67 -17.17 -0.54
C ILE A 10 15.16 -15.97 0.28
N VAL A 11 15.67 -14.92 -0.37
CA VAL A 11 16.11 -13.70 0.34
C VAL A 11 14.91 -12.98 0.97
N ALA A 12 13.76 -12.90 0.29
CA ALA A 12 12.52 -12.36 0.85
C ALA A 12 12.07 -13.14 2.09
N SER A 13 12.11 -14.48 2.05
CA SER A 13 11.74 -15.32 3.19
C SER A 13 12.65 -15.11 4.41
N MET A 14 13.96 -14.95 4.21
CA MET A 14 14.91 -14.62 5.27
C MET A 14 14.70 -13.20 5.81
N GLY A 15 14.38 -12.24 4.94
CA GLY A 15 13.98 -10.90 5.34
C GLY A 15 12.71 -10.89 6.20
N ALA A 16 11.69 -11.64 5.81
CA ALA A 16 10.44 -11.79 6.58
C ALA A 16 10.65 -12.48 7.93
N LEU A 17 11.51 -13.51 7.98
CA LEU A 17 11.90 -14.15 9.24
C LEU A 17 12.64 -13.17 10.16
N SER A 18 13.61 -12.43 9.63
CA SER A 18 14.31 -11.38 10.38
C SER A 18 13.36 -10.30 10.89
N LEU A 19 12.40 -9.86 10.06
CA LEU A 19 11.40 -8.86 10.42
C LEU A 19 10.53 -9.34 11.59
N THR A 20 10.02 -10.56 11.52
CA THR A 20 9.12 -11.12 12.55
C THR A 20 9.84 -11.37 13.87
N ILE A 21 11.01 -12.02 13.86
CA ILE A 21 11.81 -12.25 15.06
C ILE A 21 12.27 -10.92 15.65
N GLY A 22 12.80 -10.02 14.82
CA GLY A 22 13.25 -8.70 15.23
C GLY A 22 12.12 -7.87 15.85
N GLY A 23 10.91 -7.91 15.26
CA GLY A 23 9.73 -7.24 15.78
C GLY A 23 9.30 -7.75 17.16
N VAL A 24 9.25 -9.07 17.35
CA VAL A 24 8.94 -9.67 18.65
C VAL A 24 10.00 -9.30 19.69
N MET A 25 11.28 -9.39 19.34
CA MET A 25 12.39 -9.01 20.24
C MET A 25 12.33 -7.53 20.62
N PHE A 26 12.02 -6.66 19.65
CA PHE A 26 11.87 -5.22 19.88
C PHE A 26 10.71 -4.91 20.83
N MET A 27 9.54 -5.52 20.62
CA MET A 27 8.36 -5.32 21.49
C MET A 27 8.58 -5.80 22.92
N HIS A 28 9.45 -6.80 23.14
CA HIS A 28 9.77 -7.32 24.48
C HIS A 28 11.09 -6.78 25.05
N ASN A 29 11.68 -5.75 24.42
CA ASN A 29 12.90 -5.06 24.87
C ASN A 29 14.13 -5.99 25.02
N TYR A 30 14.28 -6.98 24.14
CA TYR A 30 15.49 -7.81 24.07
C TYR A 30 16.63 -7.06 23.34
N SER A 31 17.87 -7.32 23.76
CA SER A 31 19.05 -6.72 23.13
C SER A 31 19.15 -7.10 21.65
N GLY A 32 19.49 -6.11 20.80
CA GLY A 32 19.62 -6.30 19.35
C GLY A 32 18.30 -6.42 18.58
N GLY A 33 17.13 -6.44 19.24
CA GLY A 33 15.83 -6.61 18.58
C GLY A 33 15.53 -5.53 17.53
N GLY A 34 15.76 -4.26 17.87
CA GLY A 34 15.57 -3.15 16.92
C GLY A 34 16.51 -3.20 15.71
N GLN A 35 17.76 -3.65 15.89
CA GLN A 35 18.72 -3.81 14.79
C GLN A 35 18.28 -4.93 13.83
N LEU A 36 17.83 -6.05 14.38
CA LEU A 36 17.32 -7.18 13.60
C LEU A 36 16.02 -6.83 12.85
N LEU A 37 15.13 -6.07 13.49
CA LEU A 37 13.93 -5.53 12.86
C LEU A 37 14.29 -4.63 11.66
N MET A 38 15.19 -3.67 11.85
CA MET A 38 15.64 -2.77 10.78
C MET A 38 16.33 -3.53 9.64
N LEU A 39 17.13 -4.55 9.95
CA LEU A 39 17.73 -5.43 8.94
C LEU A 39 16.65 -6.14 8.11
N GLY A 40 15.60 -6.65 8.76
CA GLY A 40 14.45 -7.27 8.09
C GLY A 40 13.74 -6.30 7.14
N ILE A 41 13.43 -5.08 7.61
CA ILE A 41 12.80 -4.03 6.80
C ILE A 41 13.65 -3.71 5.56
N ILE A 42 14.94 -3.44 5.76
CA ILE A 42 15.86 -3.08 4.66
C ILE A 42 15.98 -4.23 3.65
N THR A 43 16.05 -5.49 4.13
CA THR A 43 16.14 -6.67 3.27
C THR A 43 14.89 -6.82 2.40
N ILE A 44 13.69 -6.66 2.97
CA ILE A 44 12.43 -6.74 2.21
C ILE A 44 12.35 -5.61 1.18
N LEU A 45 12.65 -4.35 1.57
CA LEU A 45 12.66 -3.21 0.64
C LEU A 45 13.65 -3.43 -0.51
N TYR A 46 14.83 -3.95 -0.20
CA TYR A 46 15.85 -4.29 -1.20
C TYR A 46 15.34 -5.34 -2.19
N VAL A 47 14.77 -6.44 -1.68
CA VAL A 47 14.23 -7.51 -2.53
C VAL A 47 13.06 -7.01 -3.38
N MET A 48 12.14 -6.21 -2.84
CA MET A 48 11.06 -5.64 -3.65
C MET A 48 11.61 -4.80 -4.82
N ALA A 49 12.61 -3.95 -4.56
CA ALA A 49 13.22 -3.12 -5.59
C ALA A 49 13.94 -3.95 -6.67
N THR A 50 14.75 -4.94 -6.29
CA THR A 50 15.50 -5.77 -7.25
C THR A 50 14.63 -6.77 -7.98
N TRP A 51 13.62 -7.34 -7.31
CA TRP A 51 12.69 -8.27 -7.93
C TRP A 51 11.79 -7.57 -8.95
N TRP A 52 11.23 -6.40 -8.61
CA TRP A 52 10.47 -5.62 -9.59
C TRP A 52 11.33 -5.13 -10.75
N ARG A 53 12.60 -4.77 -10.52
CA ARG A 53 13.55 -4.47 -11.60
C ARG A 53 13.67 -5.65 -12.57
N ASP A 54 13.79 -6.87 -12.06
CA ASP A 54 13.94 -8.06 -12.89
C ASP A 54 12.65 -8.37 -13.67
N ILE A 55 11.48 -8.22 -13.05
CA ILE A 55 10.18 -8.33 -13.74
C ILE A 55 10.05 -7.27 -14.85
N ILE A 56 10.45 -6.02 -14.60
CA ILE A 56 10.46 -4.96 -15.62
C ILE A 56 11.40 -5.35 -16.77
N ARG A 57 12.54 -5.96 -16.47
CA ARG A 57 13.49 -6.40 -17.48
C ARG A 57 12.93 -7.52 -18.35
N GLU A 58 12.37 -8.56 -17.73
CA GLU A 58 11.72 -9.69 -18.39
C GLU A 58 10.57 -9.20 -19.30
N ALA A 59 9.81 -8.22 -18.83
CA ALA A 59 8.69 -7.63 -19.56
C ALA A 59 9.14 -6.76 -20.75
N ALA A 60 10.00 -5.77 -20.49
CA ALA A 60 10.29 -4.69 -21.45
C ALA A 60 11.44 -5.00 -22.41
N PHE A 61 12.45 -5.76 -21.98
CA PHE A 61 13.65 -6.01 -22.78
C PHE A 61 13.70 -7.44 -23.33
N GLU A 62 13.14 -8.42 -22.63
CA GLU A 62 13.16 -9.83 -23.05
C GLU A 62 11.85 -10.27 -23.73
N GLY A 63 10.78 -9.48 -23.61
CA GLY A 63 9.52 -9.69 -24.31
C GLY A 63 8.73 -10.91 -23.84
N GLN A 64 8.97 -11.39 -22.62
CA GLN A 64 8.39 -12.65 -22.10
C GLN A 64 6.90 -12.53 -21.71
N HIS A 65 6.35 -11.32 -21.68
CA HIS A 65 4.97 -11.04 -21.28
C HIS A 65 4.00 -11.06 -22.47
N THR A 66 3.65 -12.28 -22.93
CA THR A 66 2.58 -12.49 -23.93
C THR A 66 1.20 -12.06 -23.39
N SER A 67 0.20 -11.93 -24.26
CA SER A 67 -1.16 -11.54 -23.86
C SER A 67 -1.74 -12.39 -22.74
N VAL A 68 -1.57 -13.72 -22.82
CA VAL A 68 -2.01 -14.68 -21.79
C VAL A 68 -1.34 -14.41 -20.44
N VAL A 69 -0.03 -14.07 -20.44
CA VAL A 69 0.71 -13.71 -19.22
C VAL A 69 0.18 -12.40 -18.64
N GLN A 70 -0.05 -11.39 -19.49
CA GLN A 70 -0.58 -10.09 -19.05
C GLN A 70 -2.00 -10.21 -18.46
N GLU A 71 -2.86 -11.04 -19.04
CA GLU A 71 -4.18 -11.36 -18.48
C GLU A 71 -4.06 -12.04 -17.11
N GLY A 72 -3.13 -12.99 -16.97
CA GLY A 72 -2.83 -13.63 -15.70
C GLY A 72 -2.34 -12.64 -14.63
N LEU A 73 -1.46 -11.71 -14.99
CA LEU A 73 -1.00 -10.65 -14.09
C LEU A 73 -2.13 -9.71 -13.67
N ARG A 74 -3.03 -9.35 -14.60
CA ARG A 74 -4.21 -8.53 -14.30
C ARG A 74 -5.15 -9.24 -13.31
N LEU A 75 -5.41 -10.52 -13.54
CA LEU A 75 -6.22 -11.33 -12.62
C LEU A 75 -5.55 -11.44 -11.25
N GLY A 76 -4.24 -11.66 -11.19
CA GLY A 76 -3.46 -11.69 -9.96
C GLY A 76 -3.57 -10.38 -9.16
N MET A 77 -3.46 -9.23 -9.83
CA MET A 77 -3.62 -7.93 -9.18
C MET A 77 -5.06 -7.69 -8.68
N ILE A 78 -6.08 -8.11 -9.45
CA ILE A 78 -7.48 -8.03 -9.00
C ILE A 78 -7.68 -8.87 -7.74
N LEU A 79 -7.20 -10.12 -7.72
CA LEU A 79 -7.31 -10.99 -6.56
C LEU A 79 -6.57 -10.43 -5.34
N PHE A 80 -5.38 -9.84 -5.54
CA PHE A 80 -4.64 -9.16 -4.48
C PHE A 80 -5.41 -7.96 -3.91
N ILE A 81 -5.99 -7.10 -4.76
CA ILE A 81 -6.82 -5.98 -4.30
C ILE A 81 -8.05 -6.49 -3.53
N VAL A 82 -8.68 -7.58 -3.98
CA VAL A 82 -9.81 -8.19 -3.27
C VAL A 82 -9.39 -8.70 -1.89
N SER A 83 -8.20 -9.31 -1.74
CA SER A 83 -7.70 -9.68 -0.42
C SER A 83 -7.44 -8.48 0.49
N GLU A 84 -6.94 -7.37 -0.04
CA GLU A 84 -6.74 -6.14 0.73
C GLU A 84 -8.09 -5.51 1.16
N VAL A 85 -9.11 -5.54 0.30
CA VAL A 85 -10.48 -5.10 0.66
C VAL A 85 -11.03 -5.92 1.82
N MET A 86 -10.84 -7.25 1.81
CA MET A 86 -11.25 -8.11 2.92
C MET A 86 -10.45 -7.87 4.20
N PHE A 87 -9.16 -7.54 4.08
CA PHE A 87 -8.34 -7.12 5.21
C PHE A 87 -8.88 -5.82 5.84
N PHE A 88 -9.18 -4.78 5.05
CA PHE A 88 -9.83 -3.56 5.56
C PHE A 88 -11.23 -3.81 6.11
N PHE A 89 -12.00 -4.72 5.51
CA PHE A 89 -13.31 -5.13 6.01
C PHE A 89 -13.24 -5.63 7.46
N ALA A 90 -12.18 -6.36 7.85
CA ALA A 90 -12.00 -6.80 9.23
C ALA A 90 -11.84 -5.62 10.21
N PHE A 91 -11.14 -4.55 9.82
CA PHE A 91 -11.03 -3.34 10.64
C PHE A 91 -12.36 -2.58 10.74
N PHE A 92 -13.09 -2.45 9.63
CA PHE A 92 -14.43 -1.86 9.66
C PHE A 92 -15.38 -2.67 10.56
N TRP A 93 -15.33 -4.00 10.48
CA TRP A 93 -16.09 -4.88 11.36
C TRP A 93 -15.78 -4.60 12.83
N ALA A 94 -14.49 -4.52 13.19
CA ALA A 94 -14.06 -4.21 14.55
C ALA A 94 -14.55 -2.82 15.01
N PHE A 95 -14.46 -1.81 14.14
CA PHE A 95 -14.95 -0.46 14.40
C PHE A 95 -16.47 -0.44 14.63
N PHE A 96 -17.27 -1.05 13.74
CA PHE A 96 -18.73 -1.05 13.86
C PHE A 96 -19.20 -1.82 15.08
N THR A 97 -18.60 -2.98 15.37
CA THR A 97 -18.92 -3.76 16.58
C THR A 97 -18.68 -2.93 17.84
N SER A 98 -17.56 -2.20 17.90
CA SER A 98 -17.20 -1.42 19.08
C SER A 98 -18.02 -0.13 19.22
N SER A 99 -18.39 0.51 18.11
CA SER A 99 -19.10 1.80 18.11
C SER A 99 -20.63 1.67 18.18
N LEU A 100 -21.22 0.60 17.63
CA LEU A 100 -22.67 0.38 17.67
C LEU A 100 -23.13 -0.19 19.03
N THR A 101 -22.29 -0.98 19.69
CA THR A 101 -22.56 -1.52 21.03
C THR A 101 -21.42 -1.15 21.99
N PRO A 102 -21.27 0.14 22.36
CA PRO A 102 -20.19 0.60 23.24
C PRO A 102 -20.30 -0.04 24.63
N VAL A 103 -19.18 -0.53 25.15
CA VAL A 103 -19.12 -1.17 26.47
C VAL A 103 -19.40 -0.16 27.60
N PHE A 104 -19.96 -0.63 28.70
CA PHE A 104 -20.26 0.23 29.85
C PHE A 104 -19.01 0.91 30.45
N ASN A 105 -17.83 0.28 30.32
CA ASN A 105 -16.55 0.82 30.79
C ASN A 105 -16.17 2.17 30.13
N ILE A 106 -16.70 2.48 28.93
CA ILE A 106 -16.48 3.75 28.23
C ILE A 106 -17.69 4.71 28.35
N GLY A 107 -18.64 4.41 29.24
CA GLY A 107 -19.85 5.18 29.47
C GLY A 107 -21.06 4.75 28.62
N GLY A 108 -20.95 3.66 27.84
CA GLY A 108 -22.07 3.15 27.03
C GLY A 108 -22.50 4.08 25.90
N VAL A 109 -21.64 5.02 25.50
CA VAL A 109 -21.88 5.99 24.42
C VAL A 109 -20.71 6.01 23.45
N TRP A 110 -20.99 6.38 22.20
CA TRP A 110 -19.98 6.60 21.17
C TRP A 110 -20.16 7.99 20.55
N PRO A 111 -19.11 8.81 20.44
CA PRO A 111 -17.74 8.59 20.90
C PRO A 111 -17.61 8.48 22.43
N PRO A 112 -16.56 7.85 22.96
CA PRO A 112 -16.31 7.80 24.40
C PRO A 112 -16.22 9.21 25.01
N VAL A 113 -16.75 9.36 26.22
CA VAL A 113 -16.75 10.65 26.93
C VAL A 113 -15.31 11.13 27.15
N GLY A 114 -15.03 12.39 26.84
CA GLY A 114 -13.70 13.00 27.00
C GLY A 114 -12.78 12.87 25.77
N ILE A 115 -13.19 12.18 24.72
CA ILE A 115 -12.48 12.18 23.43
C ILE A 115 -13.03 13.30 22.55
N GLU A 116 -12.18 14.27 22.23
CA GLU A 116 -12.49 15.28 21.20
C GLU A 116 -12.37 14.66 19.81
N VAL A 117 -13.44 14.75 19.02
CA VAL A 117 -13.47 14.19 17.67
C VAL A 117 -13.04 15.23 16.66
N ILE A 118 -12.21 14.80 15.71
CA ILE A 118 -11.79 15.61 14.57
C ILE A 118 -13.02 15.94 13.72
N SER A 119 -13.24 17.23 13.43
CA SER A 119 -14.31 17.65 12.53
C SER A 119 -14.12 17.06 11.13
N PRO A 120 -15.14 16.40 10.55
CA PRO A 120 -15.04 15.83 9.21
C PRO A 120 -14.91 16.90 8.12
N TRP A 121 -15.25 18.16 8.41
CA TRP A 121 -15.30 19.25 7.43
C TRP A 121 -13.96 19.98 7.24
N GLY A 122 -12.94 19.67 8.06
CA GLY A 122 -11.60 20.26 7.97
C GLY A 122 -10.67 19.44 7.07
N LEU A 123 -9.55 18.99 7.66
CA LEU A 123 -8.55 18.18 6.97
C LEU A 123 -9.11 16.89 6.34
N PRO A 124 -10.06 16.14 6.96
CA PRO A 124 -10.61 14.94 6.33
C PRO A 124 -11.33 15.22 4.99
N LEU A 125 -12.09 16.32 4.90
CA LEU A 125 -12.74 16.72 3.66
C LEU A 125 -11.72 17.11 2.59
N LEU A 126 -10.70 17.89 2.95
CA LEU A 126 -9.61 18.27 2.04
C LEU A 126 -8.91 17.01 1.48
N ASN A 127 -8.60 16.05 2.35
CA ASN A 127 -7.99 14.78 1.94
C ASN A 127 -8.89 13.98 0.98
N THR A 128 -10.22 14.02 1.16
CA THR A 128 -11.16 13.42 0.22
C THR A 128 -11.11 14.10 -1.15
N ILE A 129 -11.07 15.43 -1.19
CA ILE A 129 -10.97 16.19 -2.44
C ILE A 129 -9.63 15.89 -3.15
N LEU A 130 -8.52 15.79 -2.41
CA LEU A 130 -7.21 15.44 -2.96
C LEU A 130 -7.21 14.03 -3.58
N LEU A 131 -7.81 13.04 -2.91
CA LEU A 131 -7.94 11.69 -3.44
C LEU A 131 -8.83 11.61 -4.69
N LEU A 132 -9.96 12.33 -4.71
CA LEU A 132 -10.82 12.37 -5.90
C LEU A 132 -10.13 13.06 -7.07
N SER A 133 -9.39 14.14 -6.79
CA SER A 133 -8.62 14.87 -7.80
C SER A 133 -7.48 14.02 -8.37
N SER A 134 -6.78 13.25 -7.53
CA SER A 134 -5.75 12.31 -8.00
C SER A 134 -6.33 11.17 -8.83
N GLY A 135 -7.53 10.69 -8.50
CA GLY A 135 -8.30 9.74 -9.30
C GLY A 135 -8.65 10.28 -10.70
N ALA A 136 -9.05 11.55 -10.78
CA ALA A 136 -9.31 12.21 -12.06
C ALA A 136 -8.02 12.37 -12.89
N THR A 137 -6.90 12.78 -12.28
CA THR A 137 -5.64 12.96 -13.01
C THR A 137 -5.00 11.65 -13.46
N VAL A 138 -5.13 10.56 -12.71
CA VAL A 138 -4.63 9.24 -13.16
C VAL A 138 -5.49 8.68 -14.31
N THR A 139 -6.79 8.96 -14.30
CA THR A 139 -7.68 8.60 -15.42
C THR A 139 -7.30 9.37 -16.69
N TRP A 140 -6.98 10.67 -16.56
CA TRP A 140 -6.42 11.45 -17.66
C TRP A 140 -5.08 10.85 -18.14
N ALA A 141 -4.17 10.49 -17.24
CA ALA A 141 -2.90 9.86 -17.59
C ALA A 141 -3.11 8.57 -18.41
N HIS A 142 -4.04 7.71 -17.98
CA HIS A 142 -4.37 6.49 -18.70
C HIS A 142 -4.86 6.77 -20.13
N HIS A 143 -5.82 7.69 -20.31
CA HIS A 143 -6.31 8.04 -21.64
C HIS A 143 -5.24 8.70 -22.52
N ALA A 144 -4.35 9.51 -21.95
CA ALA A 144 -3.22 10.09 -22.67
C ALA A 144 -2.21 9.02 -23.14
N ILE A 145 -1.94 7.99 -22.33
CA ILE A 145 -1.11 6.84 -22.74
C ILE A 145 -1.76 6.11 -23.92
N VAL A 146 -3.06 5.80 -23.85
CA VAL A 146 -3.80 5.14 -24.93
C VAL A 146 -3.83 5.99 -26.20
N GLY A 147 -3.94 7.31 -26.06
CA GLY A 147 -3.91 8.27 -27.16
C GLY A 147 -2.51 8.58 -27.73
N GLY A 148 -1.45 8.01 -27.16
CA GLY A 148 -0.06 8.28 -27.59
C GLY A 148 0.46 9.68 -27.23
N LEU A 149 -0.26 10.42 -26.39
CA LEU A 149 0.09 11.79 -25.97
C LEU A 149 1.06 11.75 -24.79
N LYS A 150 2.35 11.49 -25.08
CA LYS A 150 3.39 11.30 -24.06
C LYS A 150 3.51 12.47 -23.08
N GLN A 151 3.48 13.71 -23.56
CA GLN A 151 3.62 14.88 -22.70
C GLN A 151 2.47 14.99 -21.70
N GLU A 152 1.22 14.83 -22.17
CA GLU A 152 0.05 14.85 -21.29
C GLU A 152 0.05 13.71 -20.28
N ALA A 153 0.45 12.50 -20.70
CA ALA A 153 0.56 11.35 -19.81
C ALA A 153 1.57 11.60 -18.68
N GLN A 154 2.71 12.23 -19.00
CA GLN A 154 3.71 12.59 -17.99
C GLN A 154 3.17 13.68 -17.05
N THR A 155 2.64 14.77 -17.58
CA THR A 155 2.12 15.90 -16.77
C THR A 155 1.02 15.46 -15.81
N SER A 156 0.04 14.69 -16.29
CA SER A 156 -1.07 14.18 -15.48
C SER A 156 -0.63 13.17 -14.41
N LEU A 157 0.36 12.32 -14.71
CA LEU A 157 0.94 11.42 -13.73
C LEU A 157 1.73 12.19 -12.65
N TYR A 158 2.50 13.21 -13.02
CA TYR A 158 3.18 14.08 -12.05
C TYR A 158 2.19 14.76 -11.11
N LEU A 159 1.08 15.29 -11.64
CA LEU A 159 0.02 15.89 -10.82
C LEU A 159 -0.61 14.88 -9.85
N THR A 160 -0.85 13.65 -10.30
CA THR A 160 -1.35 12.55 -9.45
C THR A 160 -0.42 12.31 -8.26
N LEU A 161 0.89 12.23 -8.51
CA LEU A 161 1.90 12.04 -7.45
C LEU A 161 1.96 13.25 -6.51
N THR A 162 1.86 14.47 -7.04
CA THR A 162 1.81 15.69 -6.22
C THR A 162 0.61 15.68 -5.27
N PHE A 163 -0.59 15.34 -5.74
CA PHE A 163 -1.76 15.21 -4.87
C PHE A 163 -1.60 14.10 -3.82
N ALA A 164 -0.99 12.97 -4.17
CA ALA A 164 -0.72 11.89 -3.21
C ALA A 164 0.29 12.30 -2.12
N ILE A 165 1.32 13.09 -2.47
CA ILE A 165 2.25 13.66 -1.49
C ILE A 165 1.51 14.63 -0.57
N TYR A 166 0.70 15.55 -1.11
CA TYR A 166 -0.08 16.48 -0.28
C TYR A 166 -1.02 15.75 0.67
N PHE A 167 -1.74 14.75 0.18
CA PHE A 167 -2.60 13.90 1.00
C PHE A 167 -1.81 13.28 2.17
N THR A 168 -0.66 12.69 1.89
CA THR A 168 0.18 12.03 2.92
C THR A 168 0.71 13.05 3.94
N THR A 169 1.09 14.25 3.50
CA THR A 169 1.53 15.32 4.41
C THR A 169 0.41 15.83 5.31
N PHE A 170 -0.79 16.04 4.79
CA PHE A 170 -1.95 16.45 5.60
C PHE A 170 -2.49 15.34 6.49
N GLN A 171 -2.21 14.07 6.17
CA GLN A 171 -2.54 12.94 7.05
C GLN A 171 -1.57 12.83 8.24
N PHE A 172 -0.33 13.31 8.08
CA PHE A 172 0.67 13.35 9.15
C PHE A 172 0.50 14.55 10.09
N LEU A 173 0.05 15.68 9.56
CA LEU A 173 -0.23 16.92 10.30
C LEU A 173 -1.53 16.84 11.11
#